data_AF-A0A8T7I7X8-F1
#
_entry.id   AF-A0A8T7I7X8-F1
#
_cell.length_a   1.000
_cell.length_b   1.000
_cell.length_c   1.000
_cell.angle_alpha   90.00
_cell.angle_beta   90.00
_cell.angle_gamma   90.00
#
_symmetry.space_group_name_H-M   'P 1'
#
loop_
_entity.id
_entity.type
_entity.pdbx_description
1 polymer ?
#
loop_
_entity_poly.entity_id
_entity_poly.type
_entity_poly.pdbx_seq_one_letter_code
_entity_poly.pdbx_strand_id
1 'polypeptide(L)'
;MSEFWTELESKLRTMEAEEEFDLFAIGYVIPQVALAHAEAEQLQDEDGSQQKILINYIQRSVDQDNINDQDRLLIEQVLDAALGNS
;
A
#
# COMPACT_ATOMS: atom_id res chain seq x y z
N MET A 1 -3.50 -8.17 -14.39
CA MET A 1 -3.02 -7.92 -13.02
C MET A 1 -1.90 -8.90 -12.75
N SER A 2 -0.69 -8.42 -12.39
CA SER A 2 0.39 -9.34 -12.01
C SER A 2 0.07 -10.04 -10.68
N GLU A 3 0.77 -11.15 -10.42
CA GLU A 3 0.62 -11.96 -9.20
C GLU A 3 0.79 -11.10 -7.94
N PHE A 4 1.81 -10.24 -7.91
CA PHE A 4 2.09 -9.31 -6.81
C PHE A 4 0.89 -8.46 -6.36
N TRP A 5 0.26 -7.71 -7.27
CA TRP A 5 -0.84 -6.79 -6.89
C TRP A 5 -2.07 -7.55 -6.36
N THR A 6 -2.33 -8.73 -6.93
CA THR A 6 -3.46 -9.58 -6.55
C THR A 6 -3.23 -10.20 -5.17
N GLU A 7 -2.03 -10.74 -4.93
CA GLU A 7 -1.64 -11.30 -3.64
C GLU A 7 -1.63 -10.25 -2.53
N LEU A 8 -1.10 -9.06 -2.83
CA LEU A 8 -1.05 -7.96 -1.88
C LEU A 8 -2.45 -7.49 -1.47
N GLU A 9 -3.35 -7.27 -2.44
CA GLU A 9 -4.74 -6.90 -2.13
C GLU A 9 -5.43 -7.99 -1.30
N SER A 10 -5.28 -9.26 -1.68
CA SER A 10 -5.85 -10.37 -0.91
C SER A 10 -5.34 -10.40 0.53
N LYS A 11 -4.04 -10.19 0.74
CA LYS A 11 -3.43 -10.18 2.07
C LYS A 11 -3.95 -9.02 2.93
N LEU A 12 -4.03 -7.82 2.37
CA LEU A 12 -4.59 -6.65 3.07
C LEU A 12 -6.06 -6.86 3.44
N ARG A 13 -6.86 -7.49 2.57
CA ARG A 13 -8.25 -7.82 2.88
C ARG A 13 -8.38 -8.83 4.02
N THR A 14 -7.47 -9.80 4.12
CA THR A 14 -7.41 -10.72 5.26
C THR A 14 -7.05 -9.97 6.54
N MET A 15 -6.00 -9.14 6.52
CA MET A 15 -5.59 -8.31 7.66
C MET A 15 -6.72 -7.36 8.13
N GLU A 16 -7.52 -6.83 7.19
CA GLU A 16 -8.70 -5.98 7.47
C GLU A 16 -9.79 -6.79 8.18
N ALA A 17 -10.09 -8.00 7.70
CA ALA A 17 -11.10 -8.87 8.28
C ALA A 17 -10.70 -9.43 9.66
N GLU A 18 -9.41 -9.56 9.93
CA GLU A 18 -8.86 -10.04 11.19
C GLU A 18 -8.68 -8.92 12.23
N GLU A 19 -8.95 -7.66 11.85
CA GLU A 19 -8.78 -6.47 12.70
C GLU A 19 -7.37 -6.37 13.31
N GLU A 20 -6.35 -6.83 12.59
CA GLU A 20 -4.95 -6.87 13.07
C GLU A 20 -4.35 -5.46 13.20
N PHE A 21 -4.89 -4.50 12.46
CA PHE A 21 -4.41 -3.13 12.37
C PHE A 21 -5.54 -2.12 12.57
N ASP A 22 -5.17 -0.86 12.79
CA ASP A 22 -6.11 0.23 12.84
C ASP A 22 -6.92 0.33 11.53
N LEU A 23 -8.25 0.41 11.66
CA LEU A 23 -9.19 0.41 10.53
C LEU A 23 -8.98 1.61 9.59
N PHE A 24 -8.52 2.75 10.10
CA PHE A 24 -8.18 3.89 9.27
C PHE A 24 -6.97 3.57 8.40
N ALA A 25 -5.90 3.05 9.01
CA ALA A 25 -4.64 2.78 8.30
C ALA A 25 -4.83 1.71 7.21
N ILE A 26 -5.48 0.59 7.53
CA ILE A 26 -5.70 -0.47 6.55
C ILE A 26 -6.72 -0.08 5.47
N GLY A 27 -7.78 0.64 5.87
CA GLY A 27 -8.76 1.21 4.94
C GLY A 27 -8.15 2.27 4.02
N TYR A 28 -7.09 2.96 4.46
CA TYR A 28 -6.32 3.86 3.62
C TYR A 28 -5.43 3.12 2.62
N VAL A 29 -4.72 2.05 3.04
CA VAL A 29 -3.75 1.35 2.18
C VAL A 29 -4.42 0.56 1.05
N ILE A 30 -5.54 -0.11 1.32
CA ILE A 30 -6.20 -0.99 0.34
C ILE A 30 -6.53 -0.28 -0.99
N PRO A 31 -7.21 0.88 -1.02
CA PRO A 31 -7.48 1.61 -2.26
C PRO A 31 -6.21 2.03 -3.01
N GLN A 32 -5.11 2.30 -2.29
CA GLN A 32 -3.86 2.76 -2.89
C GLN A 32 -3.20 1.67 -3.74
N VAL A 33 -3.43 0.39 -3.45
CA VAL A 33 -2.90 -0.73 -4.25
C VAL A 33 -3.38 -0.66 -5.70
N ALA A 34 -4.69 -0.46 -5.90
CA ALA A 34 -5.29 -0.36 -7.22
C ALA A 34 -4.80 0.89 -7.98
N LEU A 35 -4.64 2.01 -7.27
CA LEU A 35 -4.16 3.27 -7.85
C LEU A 35 -2.67 3.21 -8.21
N ALA A 36 -1.84 2.65 -7.33
CA ALA A 36 -0.42 2.44 -7.57
C ALA A 36 -0.18 1.48 -8.76
N HIS A 37 -1.00 0.43 -8.90
CA HIS A 37 -0.96 -0.45 -10.05
C HIS A 37 -1.27 0.29 -11.36
N ALA A 38 -2.29 1.14 -11.37
CA ALA A 38 -2.62 1.96 -12.55
C ALA A 38 -1.51 2.95 -12.91
N GLU A 39 -0.81 3.52 -11.92
CA GLU A 39 0.39 4.35 -12.16
C GLU A 39 1.55 3.49 -12.70
N ALA A 40 1.77 2.29 -12.16
CA ALA A 40 2.81 1.37 -12.63
C ALA A 40 2.61 0.98 -14.11
N GLU A 41 1.37 0.68 -14.53
CA GLU A 41 1.04 0.34 -15.92
C GLU A 41 1.33 1.50 -16.89
N GLN A 42 1.18 2.76 -16.43
CA GLN A 42 1.46 3.96 -17.24
C GLN A 42 2.96 4.24 -17.39
N LEU A 43 3.74 3.89 -16.37
CA LEU A 43 5.19 4.10 -16.34
C LEU A 43 5.98 3.10 -17.20
N GLN A 44 5.30 2.16 -17.88
CA GLN A 44 5.90 1.15 -18.77
C GLN A 44 7.12 0.41 -18.18
N ASP A 45 7.04 0.02 -16.90
CA ASP A 45 8.02 -0.84 -16.23
C ASP A 45 9.48 -0.38 -16.43
N GLU A 46 9.75 0.92 -16.27
CA GLU A 46 11.11 1.45 -16.16
C GLU A 46 11.79 0.93 -14.87
N ASP A 47 12.31 -0.30 -14.93
CA ASP A 47 13.35 -0.89 -14.05
C ASP A 47 13.08 -0.91 -12.52
N GLY A 48 11.86 -0.55 -12.10
CA GLY A 48 11.46 -0.44 -10.70
C GLY A 48 10.66 -1.65 -10.23
N SER A 49 11.11 -2.32 -9.16
CA SER A 49 10.30 -3.37 -8.52
C SER A 49 8.92 -2.84 -8.11
N GLN A 50 7.85 -3.60 -8.38
CA GLN A 50 6.45 -3.22 -8.09
C GLN A 50 6.25 -2.74 -6.64
N GLN A 51 6.98 -3.33 -5.69
CA GLN A 51 7.04 -2.89 -4.28
C GLN A 51 7.49 -1.43 -4.11
N LYS A 52 8.55 -1.01 -4.82
CA LYS A 52 9.04 0.38 -4.76
C LYS A 52 8.01 1.36 -5.32
N ILE A 53 7.34 0.99 -6.41
CA ILE A 53 6.29 1.83 -7.00
C ILE A 53 5.17 2.04 -5.98
N LEU A 54 4.70 0.97 -5.36
CA LEU A 54 3.69 1.03 -4.30
C LEU A 54 4.12 1.91 -3.12
N ILE A 55 5.32 1.68 -2.58
CA ILE A 55 5.83 2.45 -1.43
C ILE A 55 5.90 3.93 -1.78
N ASN A 56 6.51 4.27 -2.91
CA ASN A 56 6.63 5.66 -3.36
C ASN A 56 5.26 6.31 -3.61
N TYR A 57 4.31 5.54 -4.17
CA TYR A 57 2.95 6.01 -4.39
C TYR A 57 2.26 6.35 -3.07
N ILE A 58 2.25 5.42 -2.12
CA ILE A 58 1.61 5.62 -0.82
C ILE A 58 2.27 6.77 -0.06
N GLN A 59 3.60 6.86 -0.03
CA GLN A 59 4.31 7.96 0.62
C GLN A 59 3.92 9.32 0.04
N ARG A 60 3.85 9.43 -1.29
CA ARG A 60 3.36 10.63 -1.97
C ARG A 60 1.91 10.96 -1.61
N SER A 61 1.03 9.96 -1.58
CA SER A 61 -0.38 10.15 -1.21
C SER A 61 -0.52 10.65 0.23
N VAL A 62 0.20 10.04 1.18
CA VAL A 62 0.20 10.43 2.60
C VAL A 62 0.69 11.88 2.77
N ASP A 63 1.73 12.28 2.03
CA ASP A 63 2.22 13.66 2.02
C ASP A 63 1.20 14.65 1.45
N GLN A 64 0.56 14.31 0.32
CA GLN A 64 -0.43 15.16 -0.35
C GLN A 64 -1.71 15.32 0.47
N ASP A 65 -2.15 14.26 1.12
CA ASP A 65 -3.34 14.23 1.97
C ASP A 65 -3.11 14.90 3.32
N ASN A 66 -1.88 15.33 3.62
CA ASN A 66 -1.47 15.93 4.91
C ASN A 66 -1.82 15.03 6.10
N ILE A 67 -1.63 13.72 5.94
CA ILE A 67 -1.81 12.75 7.02
C ILE A 67 -0.81 13.06 8.15
N ASN A 68 -1.30 13.07 9.39
CA ASN A 68 -0.47 13.37 10.55
C ASN A 68 0.56 12.25 10.83
N ASP A 69 1.57 12.56 11.64
CA ASP A 69 2.68 11.64 11.90
C ASP A 69 2.26 10.32 12.56
N GLN A 70 1.23 10.34 13.41
CA GLN A 70 0.74 9.13 14.08
C GLN A 70 0.06 8.19 13.08
N ASP A 71 -0.83 8.72 12.25
CA ASP A 71 -1.54 7.96 11.23
C ASP A 71 -0.59 7.46 10.14
N ARG A 72 0.42 8.27 9.79
CA ARG A 72 1.50 7.87 8.88
C ARG A 72 2.22 6.62 9.39
N LEU A 73 2.58 6.58 10.67
CA LEU A 73 3.25 5.41 11.25
C LEU A 73 2.37 4.16 11.19
N LEU A 74 1.06 4.29 11.40
CA LEU A 74 0.13 3.16 11.29
C LEU A 74 0.02 2.66 9.84
N ILE A 75 -0.04 3.58 8.88
CA ILE A 75 -0.04 3.24 7.44
C ILE A 75 1.25 2.52 7.05
N GLU A 76 2.40 2.99 7.53
CA GLU A 76 3.71 2.36 7.31
C GLU A 76 3.76 0.94 7.90
N GLN A 77 3.22 0.74 9.10
CA GLN A 77 3.14 -0.59 9.74
C GLN A 77 2.29 -1.58 8.92
N VAL A 78 1.14 -1.13 8.41
CA VAL A 78 0.29 -1.96 7.53
C VAL A 78 1.06 -2.33 6.27
N LEU A 79 1.75 -1.35 5.66
CA LEU A 79 2.51 -1.57 4.43
C LEU A 79 3.67 -2.55 4.63
N ASP A 80 4.44 -2.40 5.70
CA ASP A 80 5.56 -3.30 6.00
C ASP A 80 5.10 -4.73 6.30
N ALA A 81 4.02 -4.89 7.08
CA ALA A 81 3.43 -6.19 7.35
C ALA A 81 2.90 -6.85 6.08
N ALA A 82 2.23 -6.09 5.21
CA ALA A 82 1.70 -6.57 3.94
C ALA A 82 2.83 -7.00 2.98
N LEU A 83 3.94 -6.25 2.93
CA LEU A 83 5.10 -6.54 2.10
C LEU A 83 6.05 -7.62 2.67
N GLY A 84 5.91 -7.96 3.96
CA GLY A 84 6.78 -8.94 4.62
C GLY A 84 8.16 -8.40 4.96
N ASN A 85 8.26 -7.09 5.23
CA ASN A 85 9.50 -6.42 5.62
C ASN A 85 9.76 -6.45 7.14
N SER A 86 8.94 -7.21 7.89
CA SER A 86 8.92 -7.29 9.36
C SER A 86 10.02 -8.14 10.00
#